data_AF-A0A2G9TWV6-F1
#
_entry.id   AF-A0A2G9TWV6-F1
#
_cell.length_a   1.000
_cell.length_b   1.000
_cell.length_c   1.000
_cell.angle_alpha   90.00
_cell.angle_beta   90.00
_cell.angle_gamma   90.00
#
_symmetry.space_group_name_H-M   'P 1'
#
loop_
_entity.id
_entity.type
_entity.pdbx_description
1 polymer ?
#
loop_
_entity_poly.entity_id
_entity_poly.type
_entity_poly.pdbx_seq_one_letter_code
_entity_poly.pdbx_strand_id
1 'polypeptide(L)'
;MKEKKMANEVVAFSLGGPKSQEVLRTALAKGADKAIHVEVPDAELSKVEPLHVAKVLQKLVEKHKFDLVFLGKQAIDDDASQTAPLLAGLLDWPQALFANKVTDPPVRQAGEFVDDVHTLITKLKEKGLVKG
;
A
#
# COMPACT_ATOMS: atom_id res chain seq x y z
N MET A 1 -8.28 9.18 -1.16
CA MET A 1 -8.78 8.27 -0.10
C MET A 1 -9.21 9.02 1.14
N LYS A 2 -8.36 9.88 1.72
CA LYS A 2 -8.73 10.75 2.85
C LYS A 2 -9.95 11.65 2.57
N GLU A 3 -9.95 12.37 1.45
CA GLU A 3 -11.08 13.22 1.03
C GLU A 3 -12.39 12.44 0.81
N LYS A 4 -12.27 11.16 0.44
CA LYS A 4 -13.40 10.23 0.28
C LYS A 4 -13.80 9.53 1.59
N LYS A 5 -13.18 9.90 2.73
CA LYS A 5 -13.41 9.31 4.06
C LYS A 5 -13.12 7.80 4.14
N MET A 6 -12.21 7.31 3.30
CA MET A 6 -11.75 5.91 3.33
C MET A 6 -10.53 5.70 4.24
N ALA A 7 -9.80 6.77 4.53
CA ALA A 7 -8.65 6.74 5.42
C ALA A 7 -8.86 7.78 6.51
N ASN A 8 -8.75 7.35 7.77
CA ASN A 8 -8.95 8.20 8.93
C ASN A 8 -7.71 9.07 9.22
N GLU A 9 -6.53 8.53 8.94
CA GLU A 9 -5.24 9.20 9.13
C GLU A 9 -4.31 8.84 7.97
N VAL A 10 -3.54 9.83 7.50
CA VAL A 10 -2.49 9.64 6.50
C VAL A 10 -1.16 10.08 7.12
N VAL A 11 -0.24 9.14 7.26
CA VAL A 11 1.10 9.38 7.79
C VAL A 11 2.12 9.30 6.66
N ALA A 12 2.87 10.38 6.45
CA ALA A 12 4.00 10.41 5.54
C ALA A 12 5.25 9.83 6.20
N PHE A 13 6.04 9.06 5.46
CA PHE A 13 7.28 8.46 5.95
C PHE A 13 8.44 8.78 5.00
N SER A 14 9.61 9.05 5.57
CA SER A 14 10.87 9.09 4.83
C SER A 14 12.02 8.65 5.74
N LEU A 15 12.96 7.91 5.17
CA LEU A 15 14.21 7.51 5.80
C LEU A 15 15.36 8.12 5.00
N GLY A 16 16.26 8.82 5.68
CA GLY A 16 17.38 9.48 5.02
C GLY A 16 17.89 10.71 5.77
N GLY A 17 18.80 11.44 5.14
CA GLY A 17 19.42 12.65 5.71
C GLY A 17 18.48 13.88 5.73
N PRO A 18 19.03 15.09 5.94
CA PRO A 18 18.25 16.31 6.12
C PRO A 18 17.27 16.65 4.99
N LYS A 19 17.59 16.27 3.74
CA LYS A 19 16.71 16.47 2.57
C LYS A 19 15.34 15.78 2.72
N SER A 20 15.28 14.66 3.43
CA SER A 20 14.02 13.94 3.71
C SER A 20 13.02 14.81 4.46
N GLN A 21 13.47 15.75 5.30
CA GLN A 21 12.59 16.62 6.06
C GLN A 21 11.81 17.60 5.17
N GLU A 22 12.42 18.10 4.09
CA GLU A 22 11.76 19.01 3.14
C GLU A 22 10.65 18.30 2.37
N VAL A 23 10.92 17.07 1.93
CA VAL A 23 9.93 16.21 1.27
C VAL A 23 8.76 15.91 2.21
N LEU A 24 9.05 15.59 3.48
CA LEU A 24 8.02 15.35 4.48
C LEU A 24 7.17 16.60 4.77
N ARG A 25 7.78 17.79 4.86
CA ARG A 25 7.04 19.05 4.98
C ARG A 25 6.10 19.29 3.80
N THR A 26 6.53 18.93 2.59
CA THR A 26 5.69 19.00 1.40
C THR A 26 4.50 18.03 1.49
N ALA A 27 4.71 16.82 1.99
CA ALA A 27 3.63 15.85 2.19
C ALA A 27 2.60 16.34 3.22
N LEU A 28 3.06 16.93 4.32
CA LEU A 28 2.19 17.57 5.32
C LEU A 28 1.38 18.71 4.69
N ALA A 29 2.03 19.61 3.94
CA ALA A 29 1.36 20.70 3.25
C ALA A 29 0.31 20.24 2.22
N LYS A 30 0.51 19.04 1.64
CA LYS A 30 -0.44 18.40 0.71
C LYS A 30 -1.56 17.62 1.41
N GLY A 31 -1.60 17.59 2.73
CA GLY A 31 -2.72 17.03 3.50
C GLY A 31 -2.44 15.72 4.25
N ALA A 32 -1.18 15.28 4.36
CA ALA A 32 -0.82 14.27 5.35
C ALA A 32 -1.02 14.82 6.77
N ASP A 33 -1.49 13.99 7.71
CA ASP A 33 -1.77 14.36 9.10
C ASP A 33 -0.50 14.44 9.94
N LYS A 34 0.42 13.49 9.70
CA LYS A 34 1.68 13.35 10.43
C LYS A 34 2.80 12.96 9.49
N ALA A 35 4.02 13.19 9.94
CA ALA A 35 5.23 12.77 9.26
C ALA A 35 6.13 12.00 10.24
N ILE A 36 6.74 10.92 9.76
CA ILE A 36 7.77 10.17 10.45
C ILE A 36 9.05 10.28 9.63
N HIS A 37 10.07 10.90 10.21
CA HIS A 37 11.43 10.94 9.66
C HIS A 37 12.29 9.94 10.43
N VAL A 38 12.87 8.98 9.72
CA VAL A 38 13.95 8.15 10.25
C VAL A 38 15.26 8.72 9.74
N GLU A 39 15.98 9.39 10.63
CA GLU A 39 17.24 10.02 10.28
C GLU A 39 18.33 8.97 10.06
N VAL A 40 19.04 9.10 8.94
CA VAL A 40 20.23 8.31 8.63
C VAL A 40 21.40 9.27 8.46
N PRO A 41 22.52 9.07 9.17
CA PRO A 41 23.71 9.88 8.98
C PRO A 41 24.18 9.84 7.53
N ASP A 42 24.62 10.98 6.98
CA ASP A 42 25.03 11.08 5.58
C ASP A 42 26.11 10.06 5.19
N ALA A 43 27.01 9.72 6.12
CA ALA A 43 28.07 8.73 5.94
C ALA A 43 27.54 7.29 5.72
N GLU A 44 26.29 7.02 6.11
CA GLU A 44 25.65 5.70 5.99
C GLU A 44 24.60 5.65 4.89
N LEU A 45 24.23 6.80 4.30
CA LEU A 45 23.15 6.88 3.32
C LEU A 45 23.43 5.99 2.08
N SER A 46 24.68 5.89 1.65
CA SER A 46 25.10 5.03 0.52
C SER A 46 24.99 3.53 0.80
N LYS A 47 24.81 3.12 2.06
CA LYS A 47 24.63 1.73 2.49
C LYS A 47 23.16 1.38 2.70
N VAL A 48 22.26 2.35 2.59
CA VAL A 48 20.83 2.10 2.70
C VAL A 48 20.41 1.34 1.45
N GLU A 49 19.76 0.21 1.67
CA GLU A 49 19.24 -0.67 0.61
C GLU A 49 17.74 -0.87 0.83
N PRO A 50 16.99 -1.30 -0.20
CA PRO A 50 15.55 -1.57 -0.10
C PRO A 50 15.16 -2.43 1.12
N LEU A 51 15.98 -3.42 1.48
CA LEU A 51 15.73 -4.27 2.64
C LEU A 51 15.79 -3.50 3.98
N HIS A 52 16.70 -2.54 4.11
CA HIS A 52 16.79 -1.68 5.29
C HIS A 52 15.52 -0.85 5.45
N VAL A 53 15.07 -0.22 4.35
CA VAL A 53 13.84 0.59 4.33
C VAL A 53 12.60 -0.28 4.66
N ALA A 54 12.52 -1.47 4.06
CA ALA A 54 11.41 -2.39 4.30
C ALA A 54 11.32 -2.86 5.77
N LYS A 55 12.46 -3.17 6.42
CA LYS A 55 12.48 -3.54 7.84
C LYS A 55 12.06 -2.40 8.76
N VAL A 56 12.48 -1.17 8.46
CA VAL A 56 12.04 0.01 9.21
C VAL A 56 10.54 0.23 9.06
N LEU A 57 10.03 0.16 7.83
CA LEU A 57 8.59 0.26 7.55
C LEU A 57 7.78 -0.83 8.26
N GLN A 58 8.27 -2.08 8.27
CA GLN A 58 7.63 -3.19 8.99
C GLN A 58 7.40 -2.82 10.46
N LYS A 59 8.44 -2.31 11.15
CA LYS A 59 8.34 -1.90 12.55
C LYS A 59 7.41 -0.71 12.77
N LEU A 60 7.34 0.22 11.83
CA LEU A 60 6.39 1.32 11.90
C LEU A 60 4.95 0.84 11.70
N VAL A 61 4.71 -0.06 10.75
CA VAL A 61 3.39 -0.66 10.52
C VAL A 61 2.92 -1.42 11.75
N GLU A 62 3.77 -2.27 12.33
CA GLU A 62 3.47 -3.03 13.56
C GLU A 62 3.16 -2.10 14.75
N LYS A 63 3.97 -1.05 14.94
CA LYS A 63 3.87 -0.11 16.07
C LYS A 63 2.63 0.79 15.98
N HIS A 64 2.37 1.32 14.79
CA HIS A 64 1.30 2.29 14.57
C HIS A 64 0.00 1.66 14.08
N LYS A 65 -0.01 0.33 13.85
CA LYS A 65 -1.17 -0.44 13.40
C LYS A 65 -1.75 0.13 12.10
N PHE A 66 -0.89 0.46 11.14
CA PHE A 66 -1.36 0.86 9.81
C PHE A 66 -2.06 -0.31 9.13
N ASP A 67 -3.09 -0.05 8.32
CA ASP A 67 -3.84 -1.07 7.58
C ASP A 67 -3.44 -1.14 6.09
N LEU A 68 -2.75 -0.11 5.60
CA LEU A 68 -2.36 0.04 4.20
C LEU A 68 -1.10 0.89 4.08
N VAL A 69 -0.21 0.50 3.18
CA VAL A 69 1.01 1.25 2.87
C VAL A 69 1.06 1.55 1.37
N PHE A 70 1.24 2.84 1.03
CA PHE A 70 1.54 3.25 -0.34
C PHE A 70 3.05 3.50 -0.49
N LEU A 71 3.62 2.89 -1.52
CA LEU A 71 5.00 3.10 -1.94
C LEU A 71 5.02 3.44 -3.43
N GLY A 72 6.03 4.20 -3.84
CA GLY A 72 6.30 4.39 -5.27
C GLY A 72 6.70 3.07 -5.95
N LYS A 73 6.60 3.01 -7.28
CA LYS A 73 7.04 1.84 -8.07
C LYS A 73 8.52 1.53 -7.83
N GLN A 74 9.36 2.55 -8.00
CA GLN A 74 10.81 2.49 -7.88
C GLN A 74 11.30 3.86 -7.45
N ALA A 75 12.37 3.88 -6.65
CA ALA A 75 13.16 5.09 -6.50
C ALA A 75 14.05 5.22 -7.74
N ILE A 76 14.24 6.45 -8.22
CA ILE A 76 14.96 6.72 -9.48
C ILE A 76 16.48 6.73 -9.31
N ASP A 77 16.97 6.66 -8.07
CA ASP A 77 18.38 6.65 -7.70
C ASP A 77 18.96 5.24 -7.74
N ASP A 78 18.26 4.25 -7.19
CA ASP A 78 18.67 2.85 -7.19
C ASP A 78 18.01 1.98 -8.28
N ASP A 79 16.88 2.45 -8.85
CA ASP A 79 16.03 1.73 -9.81
C ASP A 79 15.65 0.30 -9.39
N ALA A 80 15.68 0.00 -8.08
CA ALA A 80 15.62 -1.38 -7.59
C ALA A 80 14.23 -2.01 -7.67
N SER A 81 13.16 -1.21 -7.51
CA SER A 81 11.76 -1.69 -7.44
C SER A 81 11.50 -2.78 -6.36
N GLN A 82 12.27 -2.76 -5.27
CA GLN A 82 12.30 -3.88 -4.29
C GLN A 82 11.65 -3.58 -2.94
N THR A 83 11.58 -2.32 -2.51
CA THR A 83 11.11 -1.98 -1.14
C THR A 83 9.69 -2.48 -0.87
N ALA A 84 8.78 -2.31 -1.83
CA ALA A 84 7.39 -2.73 -1.69
C ALA A 84 7.21 -4.26 -1.58
N PRO A 85 7.74 -5.10 -2.49
CA PRO A 85 7.61 -6.55 -2.36
C PRO A 85 8.32 -7.09 -1.12
N LEU A 86 9.47 -6.52 -0.73
CA LEU A 86 10.15 -6.90 0.51
C LEU A 86 9.29 -6.60 1.74
N LEU A 87 8.69 -5.41 1.81
CA LEU A 87 7.80 -5.04 2.91
C LEU A 87 6.58 -5.97 2.98
N ALA A 88 5.95 -6.24 1.84
CA ALA A 88 4.79 -7.12 1.77
C ALA A 88 5.13 -8.53 2.26
N GLY A 89 6.28 -9.09 1.84
CA GLY A 89 6.76 -10.38 2.32
C GLY A 89 7.09 -10.40 3.82
N LEU A 90 7.67 -9.32 4.35
CA LEU A 90 7.98 -9.19 5.78
C LEU A 90 6.73 -9.09 6.66
N LEU A 91 5.66 -8.47 6.15
CA LEU A 91 4.39 -8.32 6.87
C LEU A 91 3.43 -9.49 6.66
N ASP A 92 3.75 -10.41 5.74
CA ASP A 92 2.81 -11.42 5.22
C ASP A 92 1.51 -10.78 4.70
N TRP A 93 1.66 -9.69 3.95
CA TRP A 93 0.55 -8.92 3.40
C TRP A 93 0.38 -9.13 1.90
N PRO A 94 -0.85 -9.06 1.37
CA PRO A 94 -1.06 -9.01 -0.06
C PRO A 94 -0.47 -7.72 -0.64
N GLN A 95 -0.02 -7.77 -1.90
CA GLN A 95 0.57 -6.64 -2.60
C GLN A 95 -0.10 -6.40 -3.95
N ALA A 96 -0.23 -5.11 -4.32
CA ALA A 96 -0.67 -4.66 -5.63
C ALA A 96 0.40 -3.74 -6.22
N LEU A 97 1.39 -4.33 -6.90
CA LEU A 97 2.50 -3.60 -7.51
C LEU A 97 2.08 -2.91 -8.82
N PHE A 98 2.74 -1.80 -9.14
CA PHE A 98 2.53 -1.04 -10.39
C PHE A 98 1.09 -0.52 -10.59
N ALA A 99 0.38 -0.25 -9.49
CA ALA A 99 -0.97 0.26 -9.53
C ALA A 99 -1.05 1.61 -10.25
N ASN A 100 -1.83 1.68 -11.33
CA ASN A 100 -2.14 2.93 -12.04
C ASN A 100 -3.38 3.63 -11.47
N LYS A 101 -4.29 2.87 -10.85
CA LYS A 101 -5.54 3.35 -10.28
C LYS A 101 -5.91 2.49 -9.08
N VAL A 102 -6.27 3.15 -7.98
CA VAL A 102 -6.84 2.51 -6.79
C VAL A 102 -8.22 3.09 -6.57
N THR A 103 -9.22 2.22 -6.53
CA THR A 103 -10.62 2.59 -6.34
C THR A 103 -11.20 1.91 -5.12
N ASP A 104 -12.28 2.49 -4.65
CA ASP A 104 -13.14 1.95 -3.60
C ASP A 104 -13.57 0.53 -4.01
N PRO A 105 -13.50 -0.46 -3.09
CA PRO A 105 -13.98 -1.80 -3.40
C PRO A 105 -15.47 -1.73 -3.75
N PRO A 106 -15.95 -2.56 -4.69
CA PRO A 106 -17.37 -2.60 -5.00
C PRO A 106 -18.17 -2.95 -3.75
N VAL A 107 -19.36 -2.36 -3.61
CA VAL A 107 -20.29 -2.70 -2.52
C VAL A 107 -20.55 -4.20 -2.60
N ARG A 108 -20.24 -4.93 -1.52
CA ARG A 108 -20.52 -6.36 -1.46
C ARG A 108 -22.03 -6.55 -1.57
N GLN A 109 -22.45 -7.25 -2.62
CA GLN A 109 -23.84 -7.68 -2.75
C GLN A 109 -23.99 -9.04 -2.09
N ALA A 110 -25.09 -9.24 -1.36
CA ALA A 110 -25.41 -10.56 -0.83
C ALA A 110 -25.51 -11.55 -2.00
N GLY A 111 -24.86 -12.71 -1.84
CA GLY A 111 -25.10 -13.83 -2.73
C GLY A 111 -26.55 -14.30 -2.60
N GLU A 112 -27.03 -15.00 -3.62
CA GLU A 112 -28.34 -15.63 -3.57
C GLU A 112 -28.16 -17.12 -3.22
N PHE A 113 -28.95 -17.62 -2.28
CA PHE A 113 -29.04 -19.05 -2.05
C PHE A 113 -29.87 -19.68 -3.17
N VAL A 114 -29.38 -20.79 -3.69
CA VAL A 114 -30.08 -21.60 -4.70
C VAL A 114 -30.26 -23.00 -4.14
N ASP A 115 -31.45 -23.56 -4.34
CA ASP A 115 -31.83 -24.83 -3.73
C ASP A 115 -31.11 -26.03 -4.35
N ASP A 116 -30.59 -25.88 -5.57
CA ASP A 116 -29.95 -26.96 -6.32
C ASP A 116 -28.88 -26.46 -7.33
N VAL A 117 -28.07 -27.41 -7.80
CA VAL A 117 -26.96 -27.17 -8.74
C VAL A 117 -27.45 -26.74 -10.12
N HIS A 118 -28.61 -27.22 -10.58
CA HIS A 118 -29.15 -26.85 -11.89
C HIS A 118 -29.53 -25.35 -11.89
N THR A 119 -30.21 -24.89 -10.85
CA THR A 119 -30.54 -23.48 -10.64
C THR A 119 -29.29 -22.59 -10.56
N LEU A 120 -28.22 -23.05 -9.89
CA LEU A 120 -26.94 -22.35 -9.88
C LEU A 120 -26.37 -22.17 -11.29
N ILE A 121 -26.30 -23.26 -12.06
CA ILE A 121 -25.73 -23.26 -13.41
C ILE A 121 -26.51 -22.32 -14.33
N THR A 122 -27.85 -22.37 -14.28
CA THR A 122 -28.71 -21.48 -15.08
C THR A 122 -28.43 -20.01 -14.78
N LYS A 123 -28.39 -19.62 -13.50
CA LYS A 123 -28.10 -18.24 -13.11
C LYS A 123 -26.68 -17.79 -13.48
N LEU A 124 -25.70 -18.69 -13.41
CA LEU A 124 -24.33 -18.40 -13.85
C LEU A 124 -24.24 -18.19 -15.36
N LYS A 125 -25.03 -18.94 -16.16
CA LYS A 125 -25.15 -18.74 -17.61
C LYS A 125 -25.84 -17.41 -17.93
N GLU A 126 -26.94 -17.07 -17.25
CA GLU A 126 -27.63 -15.77 -17.41
C GLU A 126 -26.73 -14.58 -17.08
N LYS A 127 -25.89 -14.72 -16.05
CA LYS A 127 -24.88 -13.70 -15.68
C LYS A 127 -23.66 -13.69 -16.61
N GLY A 128 -23.60 -14.57 -17.61
CA GLY A 128 -22.48 -14.66 -18.56
C GLY A 128 -21.16 -15.16 -17.96
N LEU A 129 -21.20 -15.77 -16.76
CA LEU A 129 -20.02 -16.25 -16.05
C LEU A 129 -19.59 -17.65 -16.48
N VAL A 130 -20.49 -18.40 -17.12
CA VAL A 130 -20.24 -19.76 -17.65
C VAL A 130 -20.83 -19.83 -19.06
N LYS A 131 -20.08 -20.37 -20.03
CA LYS A 131 -20.58 -20.55 -21.40
C LYS A 131 -21.52 -21.74 -21.51
N GLY A 132 -22.47 -21.63 -22.44
CA GLY A 132 -23.57 -22.55 -22.72
C GLY A 132 -23.12 -23.96 -23.06
#